data_AF-P34815-F1
#
_entry.id   AF-P34815-F1
#
_cell.length_a   1.000
_cell.length_b   1.000
_cell.length_c   1.000
_cell.angle_alpha   90.00
_cell.angle_beta   90.00
_cell.angle_gamma   90.00
#
_symmetry.space_group_name_H-M   'P 1'
#
loop_
_entity.id
_entity.type
_entity.pdbx_description
1 polymer ?
#
loop_
_entity_poly.entity_id
_entity_poly.type
_entity_poly.pdbx_seq_one_letter_code
_entity_poly.pdbx_strand_id
1 'polypeptide(L)'
;MSLKQIVGHKLLNDVIRPLKKGDGRSAWNVLIVDTLAMRMLSSCCKMHNIMEEGITIVEDLNKRREPLPTLEAIYLIAPTAESIDKLIQDYCARNLYKCAHVFFTEACSDQLFSTLSKSAAARFIKTLKEINIAFTPYESQVFNLDSPDTFFLYYNAQKQGGLTSNLERIAEQIATVCATLGEYPSLRYRADFERNVELGHLVEQKLDAYKADDPSMGEGADKARSQLIIIDRGYDAITPLLHELTLQAMCYDLLGIENDVYKYETGGSDENLEKEVLLDENDDLWVEMRHKHIAVVSQEVTKNLKKFSESKGNKGTMDSKSIKDLSMLIKRMPQHKKELNKFSTHISLAEECMKQYQQGVDKLCKVEQDLSTGIDAEGERVRDAMKLMVPLLIDPAVRCEDRLRLILLYILSKNGITDENLNKLLQHANISMADKETITNAAYLGLNIVTDTGRKKTWTPTKKERPHEQVYQSSRWVPVIKDIIEDAIDERLDTKHFPFLAGRQVNQGYRAPASARYGQWHKERGQQSNYRSGPRLIIYIIGGVTFSEMRACYEVTAARKPWEVVIGSDRIITPDKFLTNLRDLNKPRDI
;
A
#
# COMPACT_ATOMS: atom_id res chain seq x y z
N MET A 1 -0.42 17.81 5.18
CA MET A 1 0.35 17.34 4.01
C MET A 1 0.02 15.87 3.84
N SER A 2 -0.02 15.37 2.60
CA SER A 2 -0.08 13.93 2.38
C SER A 2 1.22 13.25 2.82
N LEU A 3 1.20 11.93 3.03
CA LEU A 3 2.37 11.18 3.45
C LEU A 3 3.56 11.34 2.48
N LYS A 4 3.28 11.29 1.17
CA LYS A 4 4.27 11.54 0.09
C LYS A 4 4.90 12.93 0.19
N GLN A 5 4.09 13.95 0.49
CA GLN A 5 4.58 15.32 0.63
C GLN A 5 5.47 15.48 1.86
N ILE A 6 5.12 14.85 2.98
CA ILE A 6 5.92 14.90 4.21
C ILE A 6 7.29 14.26 3.98
N VAL A 7 7.33 13.06 3.41
CA VAL A 7 8.58 12.34 3.13
C VAL A 7 9.40 13.06 2.05
N GLY A 8 8.77 13.51 0.96
CA GLY A 8 9.45 14.30 -0.08
C GLY A 8 10.07 15.59 0.47
N HIS A 9 9.38 16.27 1.39
CA HIS A 9 9.90 17.45 2.07
C HIS A 9 11.10 17.13 2.96
N LYS A 10 11.07 16.05 3.75
CA LYS A 10 12.22 15.58 4.53
C LYS A 10 13.41 15.25 3.63
N LEU A 11 13.19 14.48 2.55
CA LEU A 11 14.24 14.12 1.59
C LEU A 11 14.90 15.36 0.98
N LEU A 12 14.11 16.33 0.54
CA LEU A 12 14.66 17.55 -0.06
C LEU A 12 15.33 18.44 0.98
N ASN A 13 14.72 18.66 2.15
CA ASN A 13 15.16 19.70 3.07
C ASN A 13 16.19 19.24 4.10
N ASP A 14 16.19 17.95 4.47
CA ASP A 14 17.04 17.44 5.53
C ASP A 14 18.27 16.72 4.96
N VAL A 15 18.15 16.17 3.75
CA VAL A 15 19.20 15.40 3.06
C VAL A 15 19.87 16.22 1.95
N ILE A 16 19.10 16.67 0.95
CA ILE A 16 19.68 17.19 -0.30
C ILE A 16 20.05 18.68 -0.18
N ARG A 17 19.08 19.55 0.11
CA ARG A 17 19.24 21.01 0.13
C ARG A 17 20.35 21.51 1.08
N PRO A 18 20.57 20.93 2.28
CA PRO A 18 21.65 21.37 3.17
C PRO A 18 23.06 21.18 2.57
N LEU A 19 23.20 20.32 1.56
CA LEU A 19 24.46 20.00 0.91
C LEU A 19 24.64 20.71 -0.43
N LYS A 20 23.66 21.51 -0.86
CA LYS A 20 23.77 22.40 -2.02
C LYS A 20 24.63 23.61 -1.65
N LYS A 21 25.82 23.74 -2.25
CA LYS A 21 26.70 24.90 -2.00
C LYS A 21 26.20 26.11 -2.78
N GLY A 22 26.02 27.24 -2.10
CA GLY A 22 25.44 28.47 -2.65
C GLY A 22 26.34 29.22 -3.64
N ASP A 23 27.63 28.90 -3.68
CA ASP A 23 28.57 29.56 -4.58
C ASP A 23 28.46 28.91 -5.96
N GLY A 24 28.06 29.69 -6.97
CA GLY A 24 27.82 29.26 -8.36
C GLY A 24 28.97 28.57 -9.10
N ARG A 25 30.04 28.16 -8.40
CA ARG A 25 31.06 27.22 -8.84
C ARG A 25 30.73 25.80 -8.34
N SER A 26 29.73 25.18 -8.98
CA SER A 26 29.74 23.76 -9.34
C SER A 26 30.17 22.74 -8.26
N ALA A 27 29.55 22.75 -7.09
CA ALA A 27 29.62 21.60 -6.17
C ALA A 27 28.39 20.72 -6.39
N TRP A 28 28.39 20.05 -7.53
CA TRP A 28 27.45 18.99 -7.81
C TRP A 28 27.72 17.80 -6.90
N ASN A 29 26.65 17.18 -6.43
CA ASN A 29 26.72 15.98 -5.60
C ASN A 29 26.20 14.77 -6.39
N VAL A 30 26.70 13.59 -6.02
CA VAL A 30 26.17 12.30 -6.48
C VAL A 30 25.28 11.74 -5.38
N LEU A 31 24.06 11.33 -5.71
CA LEU A 31 23.14 10.71 -4.74
C LEU A 31 23.21 9.19 -4.89
N ILE A 32 23.72 8.50 -3.88
CA ILE A 32 23.81 7.04 -3.81
C ILE A 32 22.69 6.53 -2.93
N VAL A 33 21.86 5.65 -3.47
CA VAL A 33 20.66 5.15 -2.79
C VAL A 33 20.63 3.63 -2.84
N ASP A 34 20.16 3.01 -1.77
CA ASP A 34 19.81 1.59 -1.81
C ASP A 34 18.42 1.38 -2.43
N THR A 35 17.96 0.13 -2.47
CA THR A 35 16.67 -0.23 -3.08
C THR A 35 15.49 0.46 -2.41
N LEU A 36 15.49 0.58 -1.07
CA LEU A 36 14.41 1.24 -0.32
C LEU A 36 14.41 2.75 -0.60
N ALA A 37 15.57 3.40 -0.48
CA ALA A 37 15.73 4.83 -0.75
C ALA A 37 15.40 5.21 -2.20
N MET A 38 15.77 4.37 -3.16
CA MET A 38 15.40 4.58 -4.57
C MET A 38 13.88 4.61 -4.75
N ARG A 39 13.14 3.71 -4.10
CA ARG A 39 11.67 3.68 -4.16
C ARG A 39 11.05 4.90 -3.47
N MET A 40 11.58 5.30 -2.32
CA MET A 40 11.11 6.51 -1.62
C MET A 40 11.29 7.77 -2.47
N LEU A 41 12.47 7.95 -3.08
CA LEU A 41 12.76 9.05 -3.97
C LEU A 41 11.84 9.03 -5.19
N SER A 42 11.70 7.87 -5.84
CA SER A 42 10.85 7.73 -7.03
C SER A 42 9.38 8.04 -6.72
N SER A 43 8.90 7.64 -5.53
CA SER A 43 7.53 7.93 -5.13
C SER A 43 7.31 9.40 -4.79
N CYS A 44 8.23 10.03 -4.06
CA CYS A 44 8.00 11.35 -3.45
C CYS A 44 8.56 12.52 -4.26
N CYS A 45 9.56 12.30 -5.10
CA CYS A 45 10.35 13.34 -5.75
C CYS A 45 10.44 13.10 -7.25
N LYS A 46 10.17 14.15 -8.04
CA LYS A 46 10.44 14.12 -9.48
C LYS A 46 11.94 14.36 -9.71
N MET A 47 12.52 13.68 -10.69
CA MET A 47 13.95 13.79 -11.00
C MET A 47 14.40 15.25 -11.21
N HIS A 48 13.58 16.08 -11.86
CA HIS A 48 13.91 17.51 -12.03
C HIS A 48 14.07 18.26 -10.71
N ASN A 49 13.23 17.97 -9.70
CA ASN A 49 13.34 18.61 -8.37
C ASN A 49 14.66 18.21 -7.68
N ILE A 50 15.08 16.97 -7.85
CA ILE A 50 16.33 16.46 -7.28
C ILE A 50 17.54 17.14 -7.96
N MET A 51 17.50 17.25 -9.30
CA MET A 51 18.57 17.87 -10.08
C MET A 51 18.69 19.37 -9.84
N GLU A 52 17.56 20.09 -9.73
CA GLU A 52 17.54 21.52 -9.39
C GLU A 52 18.19 21.83 -8.04
N GLU A 53 18.25 20.84 -7.13
CA GLU A 53 18.88 20.96 -5.82
C GLU A 53 20.37 20.55 -5.81
N GLY A 54 21.00 20.42 -6.98
CA GLY A 54 22.45 20.24 -7.12
C GLY A 54 22.92 18.79 -7.18
N ILE A 55 22.01 17.85 -7.49
CA ILE A 55 22.36 16.45 -7.73
C ILE A 55 22.60 16.23 -9.23
N THR A 56 23.78 15.73 -9.60
CA THR A 56 24.09 15.44 -11.01
C THR A 56 23.50 14.12 -11.46
N ILE A 57 23.61 13.11 -10.61
CA ILE A 57 23.20 11.74 -10.93
C ILE A 57 22.77 11.02 -9.65
N VAL A 58 21.77 10.14 -9.81
CA VAL A 58 21.30 9.22 -8.78
C VAL A 58 21.75 7.81 -9.17
N GLU A 59 22.46 7.14 -8.28
CA GLU A 59 23.09 5.84 -8.52
C GLU A 59 22.63 4.82 -7.48
N ASP A 60 22.54 3.56 -7.89
CA ASP A 60 22.15 2.44 -7.04
C ASP A 60 23.37 1.88 -6.30
N LEU A 61 23.28 1.78 -4.96
CA LEU A 61 24.31 1.26 -4.07
C LEU A 61 24.72 -0.20 -4.41
N ASN A 62 23.81 -0.98 -4.99
CA ASN A 62 24.05 -2.39 -5.30
C ASN A 62 24.68 -2.61 -6.67
N LYS A 63 24.68 -1.58 -7.53
CA LYS A 63 25.28 -1.66 -8.88
C LYS A 63 26.74 -1.22 -8.86
N ARG A 64 27.50 -1.63 -9.88
CA ARG A 64 28.85 -1.09 -10.09
C ARG A 64 28.74 0.35 -10.58
N ARG A 65 29.51 1.25 -9.98
CA ARG A 65 29.51 2.69 -10.26
C ARG A 65 30.88 3.15 -10.75
N GLU A 66 30.89 4.18 -11.60
CA GLU A 66 32.14 4.79 -12.07
C GLU A 66 32.76 5.71 -11.01
N PRO A 67 34.09 5.75 -10.86
CA PRO A 67 34.74 6.69 -9.95
C PRO A 67 34.57 8.15 -10.40
N LEU A 68 33.99 8.98 -9.54
CA LEU A 68 33.82 10.42 -9.68
C LEU A 68 34.52 11.17 -8.52
N PRO A 69 35.86 11.11 -8.42
CA PRO A 69 36.61 11.55 -7.23
C PRO A 69 36.60 13.08 -7.00
N THR A 70 36.10 13.86 -7.95
CA THR A 70 35.93 15.32 -7.82
C THR A 70 34.62 15.70 -7.14
N LEU A 71 33.62 14.81 -7.15
CA LEU A 71 32.29 15.03 -6.60
C LEU A 71 32.17 14.48 -5.17
N GLU A 72 31.31 15.10 -4.37
CA GLU A 72 30.95 14.60 -3.04
C GLU A 72 29.71 13.68 -3.18
N ALA A 73 29.67 12.58 -2.43
CA ALA A 73 28.59 11.60 -2.49
C ALA A 73 27.67 11.72 -1.29
N ILE A 74 26.37 11.75 -1.54
CA ILE A 74 25.30 11.70 -0.55
C ILE A 74 24.77 10.28 -0.55
N TYR A 75 24.97 9.54 0.53
CA TYR A 75 24.42 8.21 0.71
C TYR A 75 23.11 8.32 1.48
N LEU A 76 22.01 7.89 0.88
CA LEU A 76 20.73 7.70 1.54
C LEU A 76 20.42 6.21 1.55
N ILE A 77 20.65 5.56 2.70
CA ILE A 77 20.70 4.09 2.79
C ILE A 77 20.07 3.61 4.10
N ALA A 78 19.49 2.41 4.10
CA ALA A 78 19.15 1.72 5.33
C ALA A 78 20.44 1.27 6.06
N PRO A 79 20.48 1.33 7.40
CA PRO A 79 21.64 0.89 8.18
C PRO A 79 21.67 -0.64 8.26
N THR A 80 21.90 -1.31 7.13
CA THR A 80 22.12 -2.76 7.07
C THR A 80 23.61 -3.07 6.94
N ALA A 81 24.02 -4.28 7.31
CA ALA A 81 25.39 -4.74 7.11
C ALA A 81 25.81 -4.63 5.64
N GLU A 82 24.92 -5.03 4.72
CA GLU A 82 25.15 -4.96 3.27
C GLU A 82 25.37 -3.53 2.78
N SER A 83 24.49 -2.59 3.17
CA SER A 83 24.60 -1.19 2.75
C SER A 83 25.86 -0.54 3.30
N ILE A 84 26.21 -0.84 4.55
CA ILE A 84 27.44 -0.33 5.20
C ILE A 84 28.68 -0.93 4.54
N ASP A 85 28.70 -2.23 4.24
CA ASP A 85 29.82 -2.86 3.56
C ASP A 85 30.04 -2.29 2.16
N LYS A 86 28.98 -2.00 1.41
CA LYS A 86 29.06 -1.34 0.10
C LYS A 86 29.59 0.08 0.21
N LEU A 87 29.10 0.87 1.18
CA LEU A 87 29.64 2.19 1.48
C LEU A 87 31.15 2.12 1.81
N ILE A 88 31.57 1.15 2.63
CA ILE A 88 32.98 0.97 3.01
C ILE A 88 33.83 0.64 1.78
N GLN A 89 33.34 -0.26 0.92
CA GLN A 89 34.03 -0.68 -0.31
C GLN A 89 34.33 0.50 -1.25
N ASP A 90 33.46 1.51 -1.30
CA ASP A 90 33.65 2.72 -2.13
C ASP A 90 34.90 3.55 -1.74
N TYR A 91 35.51 3.29 -0.56
CA TYR A 91 36.67 4.03 -0.03
C TYR A 91 37.85 3.13 0.41
N CYS A 92 37.81 1.82 0.14
CA CYS A 92 38.88 0.90 0.55
C CYS A 92 40.07 0.85 -0.42
N ALA A 93 39.83 0.62 -1.71
CA ALA A 93 40.90 0.40 -2.70
C ALA A 93 41.21 1.66 -3.51
N ARG A 94 40.18 2.23 -4.13
CA ARG A 94 40.23 3.50 -4.85
C ARG A 94 38.97 4.26 -4.49
N ASN A 95 39.13 5.46 -3.95
CA ASN A 95 38.00 6.31 -3.59
C ASN A 95 37.16 6.60 -4.83
N LEU A 96 35.90 6.20 -4.79
CA LEU A 96 34.95 6.54 -5.87
C LEU A 96 34.57 8.02 -5.82
N TYR A 97 34.54 8.63 -4.64
CA TYR A 97 34.11 10.01 -4.46
C TYR A 97 35.07 10.78 -3.54
N LYS A 98 34.96 12.10 -3.54
CA LYS A 98 35.80 13.00 -2.73
C LYS A 98 35.60 12.78 -1.22
N CYS A 99 34.35 12.62 -0.81
CA CYS A 99 33.93 12.36 0.56
C CYS A 99 32.46 11.88 0.59
N ALA A 100 32.03 11.35 1.72
CA ALA A 100 30.68 10.84 1.95
C ALA A 100 29.88 11.72 2.92
N HIS A 101 28.62 11.95 2.58
CA HIS A 101 27.58 12.44 3.47
C HIS A 101 26.53 11.34 3.62
N VAL A 102 26.48 10.70 4.78
CA VAL A 102 25.69 9.50 5.02
C VAL A 102 24.43 9.86 5.81
N PHE A 103 23.29 9.42 5.29
CA PHE A 103 21.97 9.58 5.87
C PHE A 103 21.32 8.20 5.98
N PHE A 104 21.16 7.73 7.20
CA PHE A 104 20.43 6.51 7.47
C PHE A 104 18.92 6.75 7.46
N THR A 105 18.17 5.81 6.89
CA THR A 105 16.71 5.89 6.80
C THR A 105 16.01 5.66 8.15
N GLU A 106 16.69 5.04 9.11
CA GLU A 106 16.22 4.72 10.47
C GLU A 106 17.42 4.69 11.43
N ALA A 107 17.18 4.39 12.70
CA ALA A 107 18.22 4.34 13.72
C ALA A 107 19.29 3.28 13.38
N CYS A 108 20.56 3.66 13.47
CA CYS A 108 21.68 2.75 13.22
C CYS A 108 22.10 2.05 14.51
N SER A 109 22.24 0.72 14.48
CA SER A 109 22.67 -0.01 15.67
C SER A 109 24.13 0.29 16.04
N ASP A 110 24.45 0.26 17.33
CA ASP A 110 25.80 0.49 17.85
C ASP A 110 26.85 -0.42 17.21
N GLN A 111 26.48 -1.67 16.91
CA GLN A 111 27.35 -2.63 16.26
C GLN A 111 27.73 -2.17 14.85
N LEU A 112 26.73 -1.77 14.06
CA LEU A 112 26.92 -1.32 12.68
C LEU A 112 27.65 0.03 12.63
N PHE A 113 27.32 0.94 13.54
CA PHE A 113 28.03 2.19 13.74
C PHE A 113 29.51 1.94 14.10
N SER A 114 29.79 0.99 15.00
CA SER A 114 31.15 0.57 15.35
C SER A 114 31.91 0.02 14.14
N THR A 115 31.26 -0.80 13.31
CA THR A 115 31.86 -1.32 12.06
C THR A 115 32.23 -0.17 11.11
N LEU A 116 31.31 0.77 10.88
CA LEU A 116 31.55 1.91 10.00
C LEU A 116 32.66 2.83 10.54
N SER A 117 32.64 3.15 11.83
CA SER A 117 33.61 4.05 12.46
C SER A 117 35.03 3.49 12.50
N LYS A 118 35.20 2.17 12.56
CA LYS A 118 36.51 1.48 12.50
C LYS A 118 37.00 1.25 11.07
N SER A 119 36.17 1.52 10.06
CA SER A 119 36.51 1.28 8.65
C SER A 119 37.44 2.36 8.06
N ALA A 120 38.05 2.05 6.92
CA ALA A 120 38.81 3.03 6.15
C ALA A 120 37.96 4.21 5.66
N ALA A 121 36.65 3.99 5.44
CA ALA A 121 35.71 5.00 4.97
C ALA A 121 35.46 6.12 5.99
N ALA A 122 35.62 5.84 7.29
CA ALA A 122 35.32 6.80 8.37
C ALA A 122 36.01 8.16 8.18
N ARG A 123 37.26 8.17 7.70
CA ARG A 123 38.03 9.42 7.46
C ARG A 123 37.46 10.29 6.33
N PHE A 124 36.61 9.72 5.47
CA PHE A 124 35.98 10.38 4.34
C PHE A 124 34.54 10.80 4.63
N ILE A 125 33.95 10.37 5.75
CA ILE A 125 32.58 10.73 6.13
C ILE A 125 32.59 12.12 6.77
N LYS A 126 31.94 13.08 6.11
CA LYS A 126 31.78 14.46 6.61
C LYS A 126 30.45 14.70 7.32
N THR A 127 29.45 13.87 7.06
CA THR A 127 28.13 13.96 7.67
C THR A 127 27.62 12.56 7.89
N LEU A 128 27.04 12.31 9.06
CA LEU A 128 26.40 11.07 9.44
C LEU A 128 25.15 11.43 10.23
N LYS A 129 23.97 11.14 9.70
CA LYS A 129 22.67 11.53 10.28
C LYS A 129 21.63 10.44 10.06
N GLU A 130 20.56 10.48 10.85
CA GLU A 130 19.38 9.63 10.73
C GLU A 130 18.17 10.51 10.37
N ILE A 131 17.30 10.06 9.46
CA ILE A 131 16.16 10.86 8.95
C ILE A 131 14.79 10.27 9.34
N ASN A 132 14.76 8.99 9.75
CA ASN A 132 13.58 8.29 10.25
C ASN A 132 12.42 8.25 9.24
N ILE A 133 12.68 7.67 8.07
CA ILE A 133 11.77 7.51 6.93
C ILE A 133 11.86 6.09 6.34
N ALA A 134 12.05 5.03 7.13
CA ALA A 134 12.28 3.68 6.61
C ALA A 134 11.02 2.96 6.06
N PHE A 135 10.23 3.63 5.24
CA PHE A 135 9.04 3.09 4.58
C PHE A 135 8.82 3.79 3.24
N THR A 136 8.08 3.16 2.33
CA THR A 136 7.69 3.78 1.06
C THR A 136 6.28 4.34 1.16
N PRO A 137 6.08 5.68 1.06
CA PRO A 137 4.76 6.25 0.83
C PRO A 137 4.27 5.81 -0.55
N TYR A 138 3.32 4.89 -0.63
CA TYR A 138 2.79 4.40 -1.90
C TYR A 138 1.79 5.43 -2.46
N GLU A 139 0.89 5.89 -1.60
CA GLU A 139 -0.09 6.93 -1.91
C GLU A 139 -0.16 7.96 -0.78
N SER A 140 -1.02 8.97 -0.95
CA SER A 140 -1.20 10.04 0.02
C SER A 140 -1.58 9.56 1.43
N GLN A 141 -2.28 8.43 1.53
CA GLN A 141 -2.71 7.81 2.79
C GLN A 141 -2.25 6.35 2.94
N VAL A 142 -1.35 5.88 2.07
CA VAL A 142 -0.92 4.48 2.03
C VAL A 142 0.60 4.35 2.15
N PHE A 143 1.09 3.53 3.08
CA PHE A 143 2.51 3.19 3.20
C PHE A 143 2.77 1.71 2.99
N ASN A 144 3.98 1.38 2.55
CA ASN A 144 4.45 0.03 2.32
C ASN A 144 5.83 -0.15 2.96
N LEU A 145 6.03 -1.25 3.70
CA LEU A 145 7.32 -1.53 4.35
C LEU A 145 8.28 -2.33 3.47
N ASP A 146 7.79 -2.86 2.35
CA ASP A 146 8.57 -3.63 1.37
C ASP A 146 9.29 -4.84 1.96
N SER A 147 8.52 -5.69 2.65
CA SER A 147 9.05 -6.86 3.34
C SER A 147 8.38 -8.13 2.83
N PRO A 148 8.78 -8.64 1.64
CA PRO A 148 8.10 -9.74 0.94
C PRO A 148 8.06 -11.05 1.74
N ASP A 149 9.02 -11.25 2.65
CA ASP A 149 9.11 -12.47 3.45
C ASP A 149 8.25 -12.43 4.72
N THR A 150 7.64 -11.28 5.04
CA THR A 150 6.83 -11.08 6.25
C THR A 150 5.68 -12.07 6.30
N PHE A 151 4.85 -12.17 5.26
CA PHE A 151 3.72 -13.09 5.24
C PHE A 151 4.15 -14.51 5.57
N PHE A 152 5.22 -14.96 4.89
CA PHE A 152 5.74 -16.29 5.06
C PHE A 152 6.29 -16.48 6.49
N LEU A 153 7.24 -15.66 6.96
CA LEU A 153 7.84 -15.79 8.29
C LEU A 153 6.80 -15.73 9.41
N TYR A 154 5.77 -14.88 9.25
CA TYR A 154 4.76 -14.64 10.26
C TYR A 154 3.81 -15.84 10.46
N TYR A 155 3.40 -16.46 9.36
CA TYR A 155 2.41 -17.56 9.33
C TYR A 155 3.00 -18.96 9.08
N ASN A 156 4.29 -19.09 8.76
CA ASN A 156 4.89 -20.37 8.39
C ASN A 156 4.79 -21.41 9.53
N ALA A 157 4.35 -22.60 9.16
CA ALA A 157 4.09 -23.70 10.08
C ALA A 157 5.34 -24.25 10.76
N GLN A 158 6.48 -24.22 10.07
CA GLN A 158 7.75 -24.76 10.53
C GLN A 158 8.45 -23.82 11.51
N LYS A 159 7.93 -22.60 11.71
CA LYS A 159 8.54 -21.56 12.57
C LYS A 159 10.02 -21.37 12.22
N GLN A 160 10.31 -21.14 10.94
CA GLN A 160 11.67 -20.89 10.48
C GLN A 160 12.33 -19.73 11.23
N GLY A 161 13.66 -19.76 11.33
CA GLY A 161 14.44 -18.68 11.92
C GLY A 161 14.27 -17.36 11.17
N GLY A 162 14.63 -16.25 11.82
CA GLY A 162 14.60 -14.92 11.22
C GLY A 162 13.31 -14.12 11.45
N LEU A 163 12.26 -14.74 12.00
CA LEU A 163 11.05 -14.01 12.35
C LEU A 163 11.31 -12.88 13.35
N THR A 164 12.05 -13.13 14.43
CA THR A 164 12.32 -12.09 15.45
C THR A 164 12.99 -10.87 14.83
N SER A 165 14.03 -11.06 14.03
CA SER A 165 14.69 -9.98 13.30
C SER A 165 13.77 -9.29 12.29
N ASN A 166 12.84 -10.02 11.67
CA ASN A 166 11.84 -9.45 10.77
C ASN A 166 10.83 -8.58 11.54
N LEU A 167 10.35 -9.02 12.71
CA LEU A 167 9.44 -8.24 13.56
C LEU A 167 10.13 -6.99 14.12
N GLU A 168 11.38 -7.08 14.55
CA GLU A 168 12.16 -5.93 15.00
C GLU A 168 12.32 -4.88 13.89
N ARG A 169 12.61 -5.33 12.67
CA ARG A 169 12.69 -4.45 11.49
C ARG A 169 11.34 -3.81 11.17
N ILE A 170 10.26 -4.58 11.11
CA ILE A 170 8.92 -4.04 10.88
C ILE A 170 8.54 -3.02 11.96
N ALA A 171 8.87 -3.31 13.22
CA ALA A 171 8.60 -2.42 14.34
C ALA A 171 9.32 -1.08 14.20
N GLU A 172 10.61 -1.10 13.84
CA GLU A 172 11.40 0.09 13.51
C GLU A 172 10.73 0.90 12.40
N GLN A 173 10.39 0.24 11.29
CA GLN A 173 9.78 0.91 10.14
C GLN A 173 8.41 1.54 10.49
N ILE A 174 7.54 0.84 11.24
CA ILE A 174 6.26 1.40 11.72
C ILE A 174 6.50 2.61 12.63
N ALA A 175 7.50 2.54 13.51
CA ALA A 175 7.85 3.66 14.37
C ALA A 175 8.34 4.88 13.55
N THR A 176 9.10 4.67 12.46
CA THR A 176 9.48 5.77 11.54
C THR A 176 8.28 6.39 10.82
N VAL A 177 7.22 5.62 10.51
CA VAL A 177 5.95 6.17 10.00
C VAL A 177 5.34 7.13 11.02
N CYS A 178 5.25 6.69 12.28
CA CYS A 178 4.70 7.51 13.36
C CYS A 178 5.55 8.76 13.62
N ALA A 179 6.87 8.62 13.70
CA ALA A 179 7.81 9.73 13.87
C ALA A 179 7.74 10.73 12.70
N THR A 180 7.60 10.25 11.46
CA THR A 180 7.42 11.11 10.28
C THR A 180 6.10 11.87 10.30
N LEU A 181 5.03 11.26 10.81
CA LEU A 181 3.75 11.95 11.04
C LEU A 181 3.78 12.86 12.28
N GLY A 182 4.81 12.74 13.12
CA GLY A 182 4.96 13.41 14.41
C GLY A 182 3.97 12.92 15.45
N GLU A 183 3.48 11.68 15.32
CA GLU A 183 2.46 11.06 16.16
C GLU A 183 3.08 10.12 17.19
N TYR A 184 2.60 10.16 18.43
CA TYR A 184 2.88 9.14 19.45
C TYR A 184 1.55 8.45 19.81
N PRO A 185 1.10 7.51 18.97
CA PRO A 185 -0.27 7.00 19.03
C PRO A 185 -0.47 6.01 20.19
N SER A 186 -1.70 5.93 20.69
CA SER A 186 -2.11 4.80 21.55
C SER A 186 -2.17 3.52 20.72
N LEU A 187 -1.46 2.47 21.14
CA LEU A 187 -1.36 1.23 20.39
C LEU A 187 -2.45 0.24 20.78
N ARG A 188 -3.21 -0.22 19.78
CA ARG A 188 -4.12 -1.36 19.84
C ARG A 188 -3.63 -2.46 18.89
N TYR A 189 -4.07 -3.68 19.15
CA TYR A 189 -3.76 -4.82 18.30
C TYR A 189 -4.91 -5.82 18.29
N ARG A 190 -5.06 -6.60 17.22
CA ARG A 190 -6.02 -7.72 17.20
C ARG A 190 -5.52 -8.85 18.12
N ALA A 191 -6.21 -9.07 19.23
CA ALA A 191 -5.83 -10.06 20.24
C ALA A 191 -6.06 -11.52 19.82
N ASP A 192 -6.92 -11.77 18.82
CA ASP A 192 -7.24 -13.12 18.36
C ASP A 192 -6.07 -13.83 17.64
N PHE A 193 -4.99 -13.11 17.30
CA PHE A 193 -3.76 -13.70 16.78
C PHE A 193 -2.59 -13.33 17.70
N GLU A 194 -2.05 -14.34 18.40
CA GLU A 194 -1.13 -14.16 19.53
C GLU A 194 0.09 -13.29 19.19
N ARG A 195 0.65 -13.44 17.99
CA ARG A 195 1.87 -12.76 17.58
C ARG A 195 1.69 -11.24 17.38
N ASN A 196 0.46 -10.74 17.27
CA ASN A 196 0.20 -9.30 17.17
C ASN A 196 0.64 -8.54 18.42
N VAL A 197 0.55 -9.17 19.60
CA VAL A 197 0.98 -8.56 20.86
C VAL A 197 2.51 -8.42 20.94
N GLU A 198 3.24 -9.40 20.39
CA GLU A 198 4.71 -9.39 20.31
C GLU A 198 5.18 -8.21 19.45
N LEU A 199 4.61 -8.06 18.25
CA LEU A 199 4.91 -6.92 17.38
C LEU A 199 4.50 -5.60 18.05
N GLY A 200 3.37 -5.56 18.76
CA GLY A 200 2.93 -4.39 19.53
C GLY A 200 4.00 -3.90 20.51
N HIS A 201 4.56 -4.80 21.33
CA HIS A 201 5.60 -4.44 22.31
C HIS A 201 6.88 -3.93 21.65
N LEU A 202 7.29 -4.54 20.54
CA LEU A 202 8.44 -4.06 19.77
C LEU A 202 8.19 -2.65 19.24
N VAL A 203 7.01 -2.38 18.67
CA VAL A 203 6.64 -1.04 18.18
C VAL A 203 6.60 -0.02 19.32
N GLU A 204 5.99 -0.35 20.46
CA GLU A 204 5.95 0.54 21.62
C GLU A 204 7.36 0.91 22.11
N GLN A 205 8.26 -0.08 22.20
CA GLN A 205 9.66 0.16 22.57
C GLN A 205 10.36 1.14 21.60
N LYS A 206 10.13 0.99 20.28
CA LYS A 206 10.70 1.90 19.28
C LYS A 206 10.09 3.29 19.36
N LEU A 207 8.78 3.39 19.54
CA LEU A 207 8.09 4.68 19.72
C LEU A 207 8.59 5.42 20.97
N ASP A 208 8.84 4.72 22.06
CA ASP A 208 9.40 5.30 23.29
C ASP A 208 10.81 5.84 23.07
N ALA A 209 11.66 5.13 22.34
CA ALA A 209 12.99 5.62 21.95
C ALA A 209 12.88 6.89 21.10
N TYR A 210 12.04 6.89 20.06
CA TYR A 210 11.80 8.07 19.22
C TYR A 210 11.24 9.26 19.99
N LYS A 211 10.35 9.02 20.96
CA LYS A 211 9.80 10.06 21.84
C LYS A 211 10.84 10.61 22.82
N ALA A 212 11.80 9.79 23.26
CA ALA A 212 12.92 10.25 24.08
C ALA A 212 13.85 11.17 23.29
N ASP A 213 14.10 10.86 22.02
CA ASP A 213 14.95 11.66 21.13
C ASP A 213 14.24 12.94 20.62
N ASP A 214 12.93 12.85 20.34
CA ASP A 214 12.08 13.99 20.01
C ASP A 214 10.90 14.11 20.99
N PRO A 215 11.09 14.85 22.10
CA PRO A 215 10.02 15.11 23.06
C PRO A 215 8.80 15.84 22.48
N SER A 216 8.87 16.42 21.28
CA SER A 216 7.69 17.04 20.63
C SER A 216 6.78 16.03 19.92
N MET A 217 7.21 14.77 19.77
CA MET A 217 6.42 13.71 19.13
C MET A 217 5.10 13.46 19.89
N GLY A 218 3.97 13.53 19.19
CA GLY A 218 2.64 13.49 19.83
C GLY A 218 2.19 14.80 20.49
N GLU A 219 2.99 15.86 20.47
CA GLU A 219 2.56 17.20 20.88
C GLU A 219 1.87 17.95 19.73
N GLY A 220 0.79 18.64 20.06
CA GLY A 220 -0.01 19.43 19.12
C GLY A 220 -1.50 19.17 19.26
N ALA A 221 -2.29 19.96 18.54
CA ALA A 221 -3.74 19.75 18.46
C ALA A 221 -4.03 18.35 17.89
N ASP A 222 -5.02 17.68 18.48
CA ASP A 222 -5.56 16.37 18.08
C ASP A 222 -4.63 15.14 18.17
N LYS A 223 -3.30 15.32 18.25
CA LYS A 223 -2.34 14.19 18.31
C LYS A 223 -2.50 13.27 19.51
N ALA A 224 -3.00 13.80 20.63
CA ALA A 224 -3.30 12.99 21.83
C ALA A 224 -4.39 11.92 21.58
N ARG A 225 -5.15 12.03 20.47
CA ARG A 225 -6.19 11.07 20.08
C ARG A 225 -5.71 10.08 19.03
N SER A 226 -4.46 10.20 18.57
CA SER A 226 -3.93 9.34 17.52
C SER A 226 -3.85 7.89 18.02
N GLN A 227 -4.21 6.97 17.13
CA GLN A 227 -4.23 5.53 17.43
C GLN A 227 -3.46 4.78 16.36
N LEU A 228 -2.74 3.74 16.77
CA LEU A 228 -2.13 2.76 15.90
C LEU A 228 -2.82 1.42 16.14
N ILE A 229 -3.34 0.79 15.09
CA ILE A 229 -3.97 -0.53 15.19
C ILE A 229 -3.18 -1.52 14.34
N ILE A 230 -2.65 -2.55 15.00
CA ILE A 230 -1.94 -3.67 14.39
C ILE A 230 -2.90 -4.85 14.20
N ILE A 231 -3.05 -5.32 12.96
CA ILE A 231 -3.99 -6.39 12.60
C ILE A 231 -3.30 -7.35 11.64
N ASP A 232 -3.47 -8.65 11.82
CA ASP A 232 -2.97 -9.66 10.91
C ASP A 232 -4.02 -10.01 9.84
N ARG A 233 -3.61 -10.39 8.62
CA ARG A 233 -4.47 -10.74 7.46
C ARG A 233 -5.60 -11.72 7.78
N GLY A 234 -5.42 -12.58 8.78
CA GLY A 234 -6.41 -13.57 9.23
C GLY A 234 -7.71 -12.97 9.79
N TYR A 235 -7.76 -11.65 10.06
CA TYR A 235 -9.00 -10.97 10.43
C TYR A 235 -10.05 -10.92 9.29
N ASP A 236 -9.59 -10.91 8.05
CA ASP A 236 -10.42 -10.82 6.84
C ASP A 236 -9.69 -11.49 5.67
N ALA A 237 -9.96 -12.78 5.47
CA ALA A 237 -9.45 -13.50 4.31
C ALA A 237 -10.40 -13.44 3.10
N ILE A 238 -11.56 -12.79 3.23
CA ILE A 238 -12.55 -12.69 2.15
C ILE A 238 -12.13 -11.57 1.18
N THR A 239 -11.84 -10.37 1.70
CA THR A 239 -11.47 -9.21 0.87
C THR A 239 -10.36 -9.51 -0.16
N PRO A 240 -9.25 -10.20 0.16
CA PRO A 240 -8.22 -10.50 -0.84
C PRO A 240 -8.61 -11.56 -1.86
N LEU A 241 -9.76 -12.24 -1.74
CA LEU A 241 -10.21 -13.26 -2.69
C LEU A 241 -11.20 -12.73 -3.73
N LEU A 242 -11.76 -11.53 -3.55
CA LEU A 242 -12.84 -11.02 -4.39
C LEU A 242 -12.33 -10.26 -5.60
N HIS A 243 -13.03 -10.40 -6.72
CA HIS A 243 -12.93 -9.43 -7.81
C HIS A 243 -13.63 -8.15 -7.38
N GLU A 244 -12.89 -7.06 -7.34
CA GLU A 244 -13.40 -5.76 -6.95
C GLU A 244 -13.51 -4.83 -8.17
N LEU A 245 -14.70 -4.27 -8.38
CA LEU A 245 -15.05 -3.52 -9.59
C LEU A 245 -14.80 -2.01 -9.49
N THR A 246 -13.94 -1.56 -8.56
CA THR A 246 -13.36 -0.21 -8.64
C THR A 246 -12.11 -0.20 -9.47
N LEU A 247 -11.89 0.88 -10.23
CA LEU A 247 -10.88 0.95 -11.28
C LEU A 247 -9.51 0.42 -10.82
N GLN A 248 -8.97 0.90 -9.70
CA GLN A 248 -7.66 0.48 -9.23
C GLN A 248 -7.58 -1.02 -8.99
N ALA A 249 -8.42 -1.54 -8.09
CA ALA A 249 -8.41 -2.94 -7.74
C ALA A 249 -8.59 -3.84 -8.97
N MET A 250 -9.54 -3.46 -9.85
CA MET A 250 -9.83 -4.18 -11.08
C MET A 250 -8.64 -4.17 -12.06
N CYS A 251 -7.92 -3.06 -12.20
CA CYS A 251 -6.76 -2.97 -13.07
C CYS A 251 -5.62 -3.88 -12.59
N TYR A 252 -5.31 -3.87 -11.30
CA TYR A 252 -4.23 -4.70 -10.75
C TYR A 252 -4.59 -6.19 -10.67
N ASP A 253 -5.87 -6.54 -10.60
CA ASP A 253 -6.34 -7.94 -10.65
C ASP A 253 -6.34 -8.49 -12.08
N LEU A 254 -6.83 -7.72 -13.06
CA LEU A 254 -7.17 -8.25 -14.39
C LEU A 254 -6.18 -7.91 -15.51
N LEU A 255 -5.34 -6.87 -15.35
CA LEU A 255 -4.56 -6.32 -16.47
C LEU A 255 -3.06 -6.66 -16.43
N GLY A 256 -2.62 -7.52 -15.50
CA GLY A 256 -1.21 -7.92 -15.40
C GLY A 256 -0.26 -6.76 -15.11
N ILE A 257 -0.71 -5.76 -14.35
CA ILE A 257 0.10 -4.59 -14.02
C ILE A 257 1.21 -4.98 -13.04
N GLU A 258 2.45 -4.77 -13.46
CA GLU A 258 3.64 -4.99 -12.63
C GLU A 258 4.36 -3.67 -12.37
N ASN A 259 4.79 -3.47 -11.12
CA ASN A 259 5.49 -2.25 -10.68
C ASN A 259 4.76 -0.95 -11.07
N ASP A 260 3.43 -0.98 -11.03
CA ASP A 260 2.54 0.13 -11.37
C ASP A 260 2.64 0.58 -12.85
N VAL A 261 3.29 -0.20 -13.72
CA VAL A 261 3.43 0.10 -15.15
C VAL A 261 2.31 -0.57 -15.93
N TYR A 262 1.44 0.24 -16.51
CA TYR A 262 0.42 -0.19 -17.46
C TYR A 262 0.94 -0.09 -18.89
N LYS A 263 0.82 -1.20 -19.64
CA LYS A 263 1.21 -1.28 -21.05
C LYS A 263 -0.03 -1.43 -21.92
N TYR A 264 -0.12 -0.63 -22.97
CA TYR A 264 -1.25 -0.70 -23.91
C TYR A 264 -0.89 -0.20 -25.31
N GLU A 265 -1.56 -0.74 -26.32
CA GLU A 265 -1.40 -0.31 -27.71
C GLU A 265 -2.28 0.90 -28.02
N THR A 266 -1.75 1.85 -28.80
CA THR A 266 -2.55 2.94 -29.33
C THR A 266 -2.87 2.74 -30.81
N GLY A 267 -4.16 2.68 -31.15
CA GLY A 267 -4.66 2.44 -32.52
C GLY A 267 -4.51 3.62 -33.48
N GLY A 268 -3.28 4.12 -33.66
CA GLY A 268 -2.92 5.05 -34.72
C GLY A 268 -2.80 4.33 -36.08
N SER A 269 -2.97 5.08 -37.18
CA SER A 269 -3.12 4.53 -38.54
C SER A 269 -1.92 3.74 -39.09
N ASP A 270 -0.71 3.85 -38.53
CA ASP A 270 0.49 3.34 -39.21
C ASP A 270 1.50 2.57 -38.35
N GLU A 271 1.28 2.36 -37.05
CA GLU A 271 2.12 1.47 -36.22
C GLU A 271 1.42 1.28 -34.85
N ASN A 272 1.19 0.03 -34.43
CA ASN A 272 0.76 -0.28 -33.07
C ASN A 272 1.92 0.07 -32.11
N LEU A 273 1.98 1.32 -31.69
CA LEU A 273 2.93 1.76 -30.68
C LEU A 273 2.43 1.30 -29.31
N GLU A 274 3.15 0.36 -28.71
CA GLU A 274 3.02 0.02 -27.29
C GLU A 274 3.45 1.25 -26.47
N LYS A 275 2.58 1.66 -25.54
CA LYS A 275 2.86 2.73 -24.58
C LYS A 275 2.96 2.13 -23.19
N GLU A 276 3.94 2.60 -22.44
CA GLU A 276 4.09 2.31 -21.02
C GLU A 276 3.76 3.56 -20.21
N VAL A 277 2.90 3.42 -19.19
CA VAL A 277 2.50 4.52 -18.31
C VAL A 277 2.57 4.05 -16.86
N LEU A 278 3.23 4.86 -16.02
CA LEU A 278 3.24 4.67 -14.58
C LEU A 278 1.93 5.18 -13.96
N LEU A 279 1.22 4.31 -13.24
CA LEU A 279 0.00 4.64 -12.53
C LEU A 279 0.32 5.14 -11.12
N ASP A 280 0.39 6.45 -10.96
CA ASP A 280 0.75 7.08 -9.68
C ASP A 280 -0.02 8.38 -9.41
N GLU A 281 0.25 8.99 -8.25
CA GLU A 281 -0.39 10.25 -7.84
C GLU A 281 0.14 11.50 -8.60
N ASN A 282 1.06 11.36 -9.55
CA ASN A 282 1.38 12.45 -10.48
C ASN A 282 0.33 12.57 -11.60
N ASP A 283 -0.51 11.56 -11.75
CA ASP A 283 -1.70 11.63 -12.58
C ASP A 283 -2.95 11.98 -11.76
N ASP A 284 -3.31 13.28 -11.74
CA ASP A 284 -4.52 13.75 -11.07
C ASP A 284 -5.80 13.03 -11.52
N LEU A 285 -5.88 12.60 -12.79
CA LEU A 285 -7.04 11.88 -13.30
C LEU A 285 -7.08 10.45 -12.75
N TRP A 286 -5.92 9.81 -12.55
CA TRP A 286 -5.83 8.53 -11.85
C TRP A 286 -6.33 8.66 -10.42
N VAL A 287 -5.83 9.65 -9.67
CA VAL A 287 -6.26 9.90 -8.28
C VAL A 287 -7.77 10.14 -8.19
N GLU A 288 -8.36 10.84 -9.17
CA GLU A 288 -9.81 11.10 -9.22
C GLU A 288 -10.63 9.85 -9.57
N MET A 289 -10.11 8.94 -10.41
CA MET A 289 -10.86 7.80 -10.95
C MET A 289 -10.62 6.48 -10.20
N ARG A 290 -9.44 6.28 -9.60
CA ARG A 290 -8.95 4.98 -9.09
C ARG A 290 -9.91 4.28 -8.11
N HIS A 291 -10.67 5.05 -7.33
CA HIS A 291 -11.63 4.54 -6.35
C HIS A 291 -13.08 4.48 -6.86
N LYS A 292 -13.35 4.86 -8.11
CA LYS A 292 -14.69 4.85 -8.69
C LYS A 292 -15.01 3.48 -9.29
N HIS A 293 -16.28 3.10 -9.23
CA HIS A 293 -16.76 1.86 -9.82
C HIS A 293 -16.68 1.91 -11.34
N ILE A 294 -16.22 0.82 -11.98
CA ILE A 294 -15.94 0.76 -13.42
C ILE A 294 -17.11 1.21 -14.30
N ALA A 295 -18.34 0.92 -13.86
CA ALA A 295 -19.57 1.31 -14.55
C ALA A 295 -19.73 2.82 -14.80
N VAL A 296 -19.08 3.68 -14.00
CA VAL A 296 -19.13 5.14 -14.17
C VAL A 296 -17.85 5.73 -14.75
N VAL A 297 -16.72 5.02 -14.65
CA VAL A 297 -15.39 5.54 -15.01
C VAL A 297 -15.35 6.03 -16.45
N SER A 298 -15.80 5.22 -17.43
CA SER A 298 -15.75 5.61 -18.85
C SER A 298 -16.55 6.90 -19.12
N GLN A 299 -17.73 7.03 -18.51
CA GLN A 299 -18.57 8.22 -18.66
C GLN A 299 -17.94 9.46 -18.02
N GLU A 300 -17.32 9.30 -16.84
CA GLU A 300 -16.68 10.41 -16.13
C GLU A 300 -15.39 10.88 -16.81
N VAL A 301 -14.56 9.96 -17.29
CA VAL A 301 -13.36 10.28 -18.08
C VAL A 301 -13.75 11.02 -19.36
N THR A 302 -14.78 10.56 -20.07
CA THR A 302 -15.30 11.24 -21.27
C THR A 302 -15.85 12.63 -20.95
N LYS A 303 -16.57 12.79 -19.83
CA LYS A 303 -17.07 14.09 -19.37
C LYS A 303 -15.92 15.04 -19.03
N ASN A 304 -14.86 14.57 -18.39
CA ASN A 304 -13.68 15.37 -18.08
C ASN A 304 -12.92 15.76 -19.36
N LEU A 305 -12.83 14.87 -20.35
CA LEU A 305 -12.25 15.17 -21.66
C LEU A 305 -13.02 16.26 -22.42
N LYS A 306 -14.36 16.21 -22.38
CA LYS A 306 -15.22 17.24 -22.99
C LYS A 306 -15.00 18.61 -22.34
N LYS A 307 -15.04 18.67 -20.99
CA LYS A 307 -14.75 19.90 -20.24
C LYS A 307 -13.35 20.45 -20.55
N PHE A 308 -12.35 19.57 -20.65
CA PHE A 308 -11.00 19.95 -21.03
C PHE A 308 -10.96 20.58 -22.43
N SER A 309 -11.57 19.91 -23.43
CA SER A 309 -11.62 20.40 -24.81
C SER A 309 -12.32 21.76 -24.94
N GLU A 310 -13.45 21.94 -24.25
CA GLU A 310 -14.18 23.21 -24.17
C GLU A 310 -13.32 24.32 -23.54
N SER A 311 -12.60 24.01 -22.46
CA SER A 311 -11.71 24.98 -21.79
C SER A 311 -10.54 25.44 -22.66
N LYS A 312 -10.17 24.65 -23.68
CA LYS A 312 -9.10 24.96 -24.64
C LYS A 312 -9.61 25.55 -25.96
N GLY A 313 -10.89 25.93 -26.03
CA GLY A 313 -11.49 26.58 -27.19
C GLY A 313 -11.86 25.62 -28.33
N ASN A 314 -11.71 24.31 -28.14
CA ASN A 314 -12.16 23.31 -29.10
C ASN A 314 -13.64 22.97 -28.86
N LYS A 315 -14.53 23.77 -29.46
CA LYS A 315 -16.00 23.55 -29.41
C LYS A 315 -16.51 22.48 -30.38
N GLY A 316 -15.61 21.77 -31.08
CA GLY A 316 -16.01 20.70 -31.99
C GLY A 316 -16.79 19.63 -31.23
N THR A 317 -17.97 19.25 -31.75
CA THR A 317 -18.83 18.15 -31.29
C THR A 317 -18.17 16.79 -31.54
N MET A 318 -16.92 16.61 -31.11
CA MET A 318 -16.37 15.26 -31.00
C MET A 318 -16.88 14.68 -29.68
N ASP A 319 -17.87 13.80 -29.80
CA ASP A 319 -18.08 12.73 -28.84
C ASP A 319 -16.83 11.83 -28.88
N SER A 320 -15.70 12.30 -28.33
CA SER A 320 -14.46 11.53 -28.23
C SER A 320 -14.64 10.42 -27.20
N LYS A 321 -15.37 9.38 -27.58
CA LYS A 321 -15.67 8.22 -26.73
C LYS A 321 -14.64 7.10 -26.91
N SER A 322 -13.84 7.15 -27.98
CA SER A 322 -12.89 6.10 -28.31
C SER A 322 -11.43 6.58 -28.30
N ILE A 323 -10.50 5.63 -28.10
CA ILE A 323 -9.06 5.86 -28.23
C ILE A 323 -8.67 6.40 -29.63
N LYS A 324 -9.41 6.01 -30.68
CA LYS A 324 -9.18 6.48 -32.06
C LYS A 324 -9.48 7.96 -32.22
N ASP A 325 -10.61 8.42 -31.67
CA ASP A 325 -10.98 9.85 -31.69
C ASP A 325 -9.96 10.69 -30.95
N LEU A 326 -9.48 10.18 -29.82
CA LEU A 326 -8.47 10.85 -29.02
C LEU A 326 -7.11 10.91 -29.72
N SER A 327 -6.75 9.89 -30.49
CA SER A 327 -5.54 9.90 -31.31
C SER A 327 -5.59 11.01 -32.37
N MET A 328 -6.76 11.24 -33.00
CA MET A 328 -6.97 12.39 -33.89
C MET A 328 -6.92 13.72 -33.15
N LEU A 329 -7.48 13.77 -31.93
CA LEU A 329 -7.47 14.97 -31.10
C LEU A 329 -6.05 15.37 -30.67
N ILE A 330 -5.19 14.39 -30.33
CA ILE A 330 -3.76 14.58 -30.02
C ILE A 330 -3.03 15.16 -31.23
N LYS A 331 -3.30 14.67 -32.45
CA LYS A 331 -2.73 15.22 -33.69
C LYS A 331 -3.15 16.68 -33.92
N ARG A 332 -4.39 17.05 -33.56
CA ARG A 332 -4.92 18.43 -33.71
C ARG A 332 -4.44 19.40 -32.64
N MET A 333 -4.10 18.92 -31.45
CA MET A 333 -3.68 19.75 -30.30
C MET A 333 -2.37 19.23 -29.69
N PRO A 334 -1.25 19.27 -30.42
CA PRO A 334 0.04 18.75 -29.94
C PRO A 334 0.53 19.45 -28.67
N GLN A 335 0.19 20.72 -28.46
CA GLN A 335 0.51 21.49 -27.26
C GLN A 335 -0.14 20.94 -25.97
N HIS A 336 -1.19 20.13 -26.10
CA HIS A 336 -1.90 19.49 -24.99
C HIS A 336 -1.71 17.97 -24.97
N LYS A 337 -0.67 17.46 -25.65
CA LYS A 337 -0.41 16.03 -25.80
C LYS A 337 -0.27 15.31 -24.45
N LYS A 338 0.34 15.94 -23.45
CA LYS A 338 0.54 15.32 -22.12
C LYS A 338 -0.79 15.07 -21.41
N GLU A 339 -1.67 16.08 -21.37
CA GLU A 339 -3.00 15.96 -20.77
C GLU A 339 -3.89 15.01 -21.56
N LEU A 340 -3.87 15.11 -22.90
CA LEU A 340 -4.65 14.20 -23.75
C LEU A 340 -4.19 12.73 -23.64
N ASN A 341 -2.88 12.49 -23.47
CA ASN A 341 -2.38 11.13 -23.22
C ASN A 341 -2.95 10.54 -21.92
N LYS A 342 -3.12 11.34 -20.86
CA LYS A 342 -3.76 10.85 -19.61
C LYS A 342 -5.17 10.34 -19.89
N PHE A 343 -6.00 11.12 -20.58
CA PHE A 343 -7.34 10.67 -21.00
C PHE A 343 -7.29 9.37 -21.81
N SER A 344 -6.27 9.20 -22.66
CA SER A 344 -6.11 7.99 -23.46
C SER A 344 -5.83 6.78 -22.61
N THR A 345 -4.95 6.93 -21.61
CA THR A 345 -4.64 5.87 -20.65
C THR A 345 -5.88 5.45 -19.89
N HIS A 346 -6.66 6.40 -19.34
CA HIS A 346 -7.84 6.07 -18.53
C HIS A 346 -9.00 5.50 -19.34
N ILE A 347 -9.19 5.93 -20.59
CA ILE A 347 -10.14 5.28 -21.50
C ILE A 347 -9.70 3.83 -21.78
N SER A 348 -8.42 3.61 -22.07
CA SER A 348 -7.86 2.28 -22.33
C SER A 348 -7.99 1.33 -21.13
N LEU A 349 -7.66 1.81 -19.92
CA LEU A 349 -7.87 1.05 -18.68
C LEU A 349 -9.34 0.64 -18.54
N ALA A 350 -10.27 1.58 -18.74
CA ALA A 350 -11.69 1.31 -18.62
C ALA A 350 -12.20 0.30 -19.67
N GLU A 351 -11.76 0.43 -20.93
CA GLU A 351 -12.12 -0.47 -22.02
C GLU A 351 -11.61 -1.89 -21.78
N GLU A 352 -10.34 -2.07 -21.40
CA GLU A 352 -9.77 -3.40 -21.16
C GLU A 352 -10.36 -4.05 -19.89
N CYS A 353 -10.58 -3.28 -18.81
CA CYS A 353 -11.31 -3.78 -17.65
C CYS A 353 -12.72 -4.26 -18.03
N MET A 354 -13.47 -3.46 -18.79
CA MET A 354 -14.82 -3.84 -19.22
C MET A 354 -14.83 -5.07 -20.14
N LYS A 355 -13.81 -5.21 -20.99
CA LYS A 355 -13.63 -6.39 -21.84
C LYS A 355 -13.40 -7.65 -21.00
N GLN A 356 -12.48 -7.63 -20.04
CA GLN A 356 -12.25 -8.76 -19.11
C GLN A 356 -13.51 -9.07 -18.29
N TYR A 357 -14.23 -8.03 -17.83
CA TYR A 357 -15.50 -8.18 -17.12
C TYR A 357 -16.53 -8.99 -17.93
N GLN A 358 -16.71 -8.63 -19.20
CA GLN A 358 -17.67 -9.26 -20.11
C GLN A 358 -17.24 -10.66 -20.58
N GLN A 359 -15.97 -11.03 -20.41
CA GLN A 359 -15.43 -12.34 -20.78
C GLN A 359 -15.60 -13.42 -19.70
N GLY A 360 -16.28 -13.12 -18.59
CA GLY A 360 -16.72 -14.12 -17.60
C GLY A 360 -16.54 -13.70 -16.15
N VAL A 361 -15.74 -12.66 -15.87
CA VAL A 361 -15.56 -12.11 -14.52
C VAL A 361 -16.90 -11.62 -13.96
N ASP A 362 -17.82 -11.14 -14.79
CA ASP A 362 -19.19 -10.78 -14.37
C ASP A 362 -19.95 -11.93 -13.69
N LYS A 363 -19.76 -13.17 -14.16
CA LYS A 363 -20.36 -14.37 -13.56
C LYS A 363 -19.67 -14.74 -12.25
N LEU A 364 -18.34 -14.63 -12.20
CA LEU A 364 -17.55 -14.85 -10.99
C LEU A 364 -17.98 -13.87 -9.89
N CYS A 365 -18.01 -12.57 -10.19
CA CYS A 365 -18.38 -11.53 -9.23
C CYS A 365 -19.73 -11.81 -8.56
N LYS A 366 -20.76 -12.22 -9.32
CA LYS A 366 -22.08 -12.53 -8.75
C LYS A 366 -21.98 -13.60 -7.66
N VAL A 367 -21.35 -14.72 -7.97
CA VAL A 367 -21.18 -15.84 -7.01
C VAL A 367 -20.29 -15.43 -5.85
N GLU A 368 -19.19 -14.71 -6.10
CA GLU A 368 -18.30 -14.19 -5.06
C GLU A 368 -19.02 -13.27 -4.06
N GLN A 369 -19.87 -12.36 -4.55
CA GLN A 369 -20.67 -11.48 -3.69
C GLN A 369 -21.69 -12.28 -2.86
N ASP A 370 -22.36 -13.25 -3.47
CA ASP A 370 -23.33 -14.12 -2.77
C ASP A 370 -22.66 -14.94 -1.66
N LEU A 371 -21.47 -15.52 -1.95
CA LEU A 371 -20.71 -16.30 -0.98
C LEU A 371 -20.15 -15.45 0.17
N SER A 372 -19.63 -14.26 -0.15
CA SER A 372 -19.02 -13.37 0.84
C SER A 372 -20.05 -12.70 1.75
N THR A 373 -21.20 -12.31 1.21
CA THR A 373 -22.26 -11.63 2.00
C THR A 373 -23.26 -12.60 2.64
N GLY A 374 -23.40 -13.82 2.09
CA GLY A 374 -24.39 -14.81 2.54
C GLY A 374 -25.82 -14.53 2.07
N ILE A 375 -26.03 -13.47 1.29
CA ILE A 375 -27.32 -13.07 0.70
C ILE A 375 -27.18 -12.86 -0.81
N ASP A 376 -28.20 -13.20 -1.59
CA ASP A 376 -28.24 -12.92 -3.03
C ASP A 376 -28.58 -11.46 -3.31
N ALA A 377 -28.61 -11.07 -4.58
CA ALA A 377 -28.85 -9.70 -5.02
C ALA A 377 -30.24 -9.16 -4.63
N GLU A 378 -31.17 -10.04 -4.31
CA GLU A 378 -32.53 -9.73 -3.83
C GLU A 378 -32.58 -9.61 -2.29
N GLY A 379 -31.49 -9.93 -1.59
CA GLY A 379 -31.40 -9.88 -0.13
C GLY A 379 -31.81 -11.19 0.56
N GLU A 380 -32.07 -12.24 -0.22
CA GLU A 380 -32.47 -13.54 0.31
C GLU A 380 -31.24 -14.37 0.68
N ARG A 381 -31.37 -15.20 1.72
CA ARG A 381 -30.27 -16.04 2.19
C ARG A 381 -29.87 -17.06 1.11
N VAL A 382 -28.58 -17.14 0.80
CA VAL A 382 -28.04 -18.14 -0.13
C VAL A 382 -28.17 -19.55 0.46
N ARG A 383 -29.12 -20.34 -0.06
CA ARG A 383 -29.42 -21.69 0.45
C ARG A 383 -28.49 -22.75 -0.12
N ASP A 384 -28.24 -22.69 -1.43
CA ASP A 384 -27.48 -23.68 -2.18
C ASP A 384 -26.31 -23.04 -2.92
N ALA A 385 -25.27 -22.68 -2.16
CA ALA A 385 -24.03 -22.12 -2.68
C ALA A 385 -23.36 -23.04 -3.71
N MET A 386 -23.50 -24.37 -3.54
CA MET A 386 -22.91 -25.36 -4.45
C MET A 386 -23.50 -25.26 -5.86
N LYS A 387 -24.82 -25.10 -5.97
CA LYS A 387 -25.49 -24.89 -7.26
C LYS A 387 -24.99 -23.66 -8.02
N LEU A 388 -24.61 -22.61 -7.31
CA LEU A 388 -24.06 -21.38 -7.91
C LEU A 388 -22.61 -21.59 -8.39
N MET A 389 -21.81 -22.32 -7.62
CA MET A 389 -20.38 -22.49 -7.89
C MET A 389 -20.06 -23.56 -8.92
N VAL A 390 -20.74 -24.72 -8.87
CA VAL A 390 -20.39 -25.90 -9.70
C VAL A 390 -20.28 -25.55 -11.19
N PRO A 391 -21.18 -24.76 -11.81
CA PRO A 391 -21.04 -24.37 -13.20
C PRO A 391 -19.73 -23.63 -13.51
N LEU A 392 -19.24 -22.80 -12.59
CA LEU A 392 -17.98 -22.06 -12.75
C LEU A 392 -16.75 -22.92 -12.45
N LEU A 393 -16.86 -23.89 -11.55
CA LEU A 393 -15.75 -24.79 -11.21
C LEU A 393 -15.39 -25.76 -12.35
N ILE A 394 -16.36 -26.12 -13.18
CA ILE A 394 -16.18 -27.04 -14.32
C ILE A 394 -16.01 -26.32 -15.67
N ASP A 395 -16.18 -25.00 -15.70
CA ASP A 395 -16.04 -24.21 -16.94
C ASP A 395 -14.55 -24.07 -17.29
N PRO A 396 -14.09 -24.61 -18.43
CA PRO A 396 -12.69 -24.51 -18.83
C PRO A 396 -12.22 -23.08 -19.13
N ALA A 397 -13.14 -22.12 -19.29
CA ALA A 397 -12.80 -20.71 -19.44
C ALA A 397 -12.41 -20.04 -18.10
N VAL A 398 -12.72 -20.66 -16.96
CA VAL A 398 -12.41 -20.12 -15.63
C VAL A 398 -11.01 -20.58 -15.19
N ARG A 399 -10.16 -19.63 -14.78
CA ARG A 399 -8.77 -19.90 -14.36
C ARG A 399 -8.72 -20.79 -13.13
N CYS A 400 -7.61 -21.49 -12.93
CA CYS A 400 -7.39 -22.31 -11.73
C CYS A 400 -7.46 -21.46 -10.45
N GLU A 401 -6.83 -20.30 -10.49
CA GLU A 401 -6.78 -19.30 -9.41
C GLU A 401 -8.18 -18.83 -9.02
N ASP A 402 -9.05 -18.55 -10.00
CA ASP A 402 -10.43 -18.14 -9.72
C ASP A 402 -11.28 -19.27 -9.12
N ARG A 403 -11.02 -20.52 -9.52
CA ARG A 403 -11.65 -21.70 -8.88
C ARG A 403 -11.17 -21.88 -7.44
N LEU A 404 -9.88 -21.67 -7.17
CA LEU A 404 -9.33 -21.69 -5.81
C LEU A 404 -9.97 -20.59 -4.94
N ARG A 405 -10.13 -19.38 -5.49
CA ARG A 405 -10.82 -18.25 -4.82
C ARG A 405 -12.25 -18.60 -4.45
N LEU A 406 -13.04 -19.12 -5.39
CA LEU A 406 -14.41 -19.54 -5.13
C LEU A 406 -14.50 -20.63 -4.06
N ILE A 407 -13.62 -21.63 -4.09
CA ILE A 407 -13.60 -22.71 -3.09
C ILE A 407 -13.25 -22.15 -1.71
N LEU A 408 -12.25 -21.26 -1.61
CA LEU A 408 -11.92 -20.61 -0.35
C LEU A 408 -13.08 -19.77 0.19
N LEU A 409 -13.73 -18.95 -0.65
CA LEU A 409 -14.91 -18.17 -0.26
C LEU A 409 -16.03 -19.07 0.27
N TYR A 410 -16.28 -20.19 -0.39
CA TYR A 410 -17.25 -21.18 0.07
C TYR A 410 -16.90 -21.75 1.44
N ILE A 411 -15.65 -22.18 1.63
CA ILE A 411 -15.19 -22.74 2.91
C ILE A 411 -15.34 -21.71 4.02
N LEU A 412 -14.95 -20.46 3.77
CA LEU A 412 -15.08 -19.36 4.72
C LEU A 412 -16.56 -19.07 5.04
N SER A 413 -17.44 -19.08 4.04
CA SER A 413 -18.90 -18.91 4.24
C SER A 413 -19.53 -20.01 5.11
N LYS A 414 -18.93 -21.22 5.12
CA LYS A 414 -19.36 -22.36 5.95
C LYS A 414 -18.63 -22.46 7.27
N ASN A 415 -17.65 -21.58 7.52
CA ASN A 415 -16.73 -21.66 8.65
C ASN A 415 -16.04 -23.04 8.74
N GLY A 416 -15.54 -23.51 7.59
CA GLY A 416 -14.85 -24.78 7.42
C GLY A 416 -15.74 -25.93 6.91
N ILE A 417 -15.12 -26.90 6.24
CA ILE A 417 -15.76 -28.12 5.71
C ILE A 417 -14.97 -29.37 6.13
N THR A 418 -15.44 -30.56 5.77
CA THR A 418 -14.68 -31.81 5.97
C THR A 418 -13.67 -32.03 4.85
N ASP A 419 -12.58 -32.75 5.13
CA ASP A 419 -11.57 -33.06 4.12
C ASP A 419 -12.14 -33.86 2.96
N GLU A 420 -13.07 -34.78 3.25
CA GLU A 420 -13.79 -35.53 2.22
C GLU A 420 -14.55 -34.62 1.26
N ASN A 421 -15.27 -33.62 1.79
CA ASN A 421 -16.01 -32.67 0.95
C ASN A 421 -15.07 -31.76 0.16
N LEU A 422 -13.93 -31.36 0.75
CA LEU A 422 -12.89 -30.62 0.04
C LEU A 422 -12.33 -31.45 -1.12
N ASN A 423 -11.97 -32.71 -0.89
CA ASN A 423 -11.43 -33.58 -1.93
C ASN A 423 -12.43 -33.78 -3.09
N LYS A 424 -13.73 -33.95 -2.79
CA LYS A 424 -14.78 -34.02 -3.82
C LYS A 424 -14.86 -32.74 -4.64
N LEU A 425 -14.85 -31.57 -3.99
CA LEU A 425 -14.84 -30.27 -4.66
C LEU A 425 -13.66 -30.12 -5.62
N LEU A 426 -12.46 -30.47 -5.16
CA LEU A 426 -11.23 -30.37 -5.95
C LEU A 426 -11.25 -31.32 -7.15
N GLN A 427 -11.76 -32.54 -6.97
CA GLN A 427 -11.92 -33.50 -8.05
C GLN A 427 -12.89 -32.98 -9.12
N HIS A 428 -14.05 -32.46 -8.72
CA HIS A 428 -15.01 -31.86 -9.66
C HIS A 428 -14.44 -30.63 -10.38
N ALA A 429 -13.65 -29.82 -9.66
CA ALA A 429 -13.00 -28.64 -10.21
C ALA A 429 -11.71 -28.95 -10.99
N ASN A 430 -11.28 -30.21 -11.13
CA ASN A 430 -10.01 -30.58 -11.75
C ASN A 430 -8.81 -29.76 -11.19
N ILE A 431 -8.73 -29.63 -9.87
CA ILE A 431 -7.66 -28.93 -9.15
C ILE A 431 -6.67 -29.96 -8.60
N SER A 432 -5.38 -29.70 -8.76
CA SER A 432 -4.33 -30.62 -8.36
C SER A 432 -4.21 -30.73 -6.84
N MET A 433 -3.58 -31.82 -6.37
CA MET A 433 -3.34 -31.98 -4.93
C MET A 433 -2.22 -31.08 -4.39
N ALA A 434 -1.36 -30.55 -5.27
CA ALA A 434 -0.43 -29.49 -4.90
C ALA A 434 -1.20 -28.17 -4.64
N ASP A 435 -2.21 -27.87 -5.46
CA ASP A 435 -3.04 -26.68 -5.26
C ASP A 435 -3.97 -26.79 -4.05
N LYS A 436 -4.34 -28.02 -3.63
CA LYS A 436 -5.04 -28.27 -2.35
C LYS A 436 -4.31 -27.61 -1.18
N GLU A 437 -2.96 -27.65 -1.18
CA GLU A 437 -2.16 -27.07 -0.10
C GLU A 437 -2.42 -25.57 0.04
N THR A 438 -2.61 -24.83 -1.07
CA THR A 438 -2.97 -23.41 -1.07
C THR A 438 -4.22 -23.15 -0.23
N ILE A 439 -5.24 -24.02 -0.36
CA ILE A 439 -6.49 -23.90 0.40
C ILE A 439 -6.26 -24.25 1.86
N THR A 440 -5.61 -25.38 2.15
CA THR A 440 -5.41 -25.85 3.52
C THR A 440 -4.47 -24.95 4.31
N ASN A 441 -3.49 -24.32 3.67
CA ASN A 441 -2.54 -23.39 4.29
C ASN A 441 -3.20 -22.12 4.79
N ALA A 442 -4.40 -21.76 4.30
CA ALA A 442 -5.18 -20.66 4.87
C ALA A 442 -5.54 -20.90 6.36
N ALA A 443 -5.48 -22.15 6.85
CA ALA A 443 -5.64 -22.43 8.28
C ALA A 443 -4.54 -21.81 9.15
N TYR A 444 -3.35 -21.55 8.62
CA TYR A 444 -2.26 -20.89 9.36
C TYR A 444 -2.55 -19.42 9.67
N LEU A 445 -3.51 -18.81 8.98
CA LEU A 445 -4.03 -17.47 9.29
C LEU A 445 -5.06 -17.51 10.45
N GLY A 446 -5.26 -18.66 11.08
CA GLY A 446 -6.23 -18.84 12.17
C GLY A 446 -7.66 -19.16 11.69
N LEU A 447 -7.83 -19.51 10.41
CA LEU A 447 -9.13 -19.78 9.79
C LEU A 447 -9.52 -21.25 9.90
N ASN A 448 -10.83 -21.54 9.97
CA ASN A 448 -11.34 -22.90 9.86
C ASN A 448 -11.43 -23.27 8.37
N ILE A 449 -10.59 -24.22 7.92
CA ILE A 449 -10.60 -24.72 6.55
C ILE A 449 -11.12 -26.17 6.52
N VAL A 450 -10.33 -27.08 7.11
CA VAL A 450 -10.68 -28.49 7.30
C VAL A 450 -11.06 -28.70 8.77
N THR A 451 -12.20 -29.34 9.02
CA THR A 451 -12.85 -29.37 10.35
C THR A 451 -12.89 -30.73 11.01
N ASP A 452 -12.28 -31.74 10.39
CA ASP A 452 -12.19 -33.12 10.87
C ASP A 452 -11.47 -33.21 12.23
N THR A 453 -10.51 -32.32 12.49
CA THR A 453 -9.80 -32.18 13.78
C THR A 453 -10.52 -31.26 14.77
N GLY A 454 -11.72 -30.80 14.44
CA GLY A 454 -12.51 -29.86 15.22
C GLY A 454 -12.61 -28.47 14.57
N ARG A 455 -13.51 -27.63 15.10
CA ARG A 455 -13.67 -26.24 14.69
C ARG A 455 -13.20 -25.31 15.79
N LYS A 456 -12.30 -24.38 15.46
CA LYS A 456 -11.91 -23.30 16.38
C LYS A 456 -13.03 -22.27 16.44
N LYS A 457 -13.27 -21.69 17.62
CA LYS A 457 -14.14 -20.53 17.74
C LYS A 457 -13.39 -19.31 17.19
N THR A 458 -13.68 -18.96 15.95
CA THR A 458 -13.16 -17.75 15.30
C THR A 458 -14.05 -16.57 15.63
N TRP A 459 -13.46 -15.44 16.00
CA TRP A 459 -14.20 -14.18 16.08
C TRP A 459 -14.61 -13.75 14.68
N THR A 460 -15.88 -13.41 14.51
CA THR A 460 -16.40 -12.82 13.28
C THR A 460 -16.82 -11.38 13.58
N PRO A 461 -16.18 -10.39 12.93
CA PRO A 461 -16.59 -8.99 13.08
C PRO A 461 -18.07 -8.80 12.70
N THR A 462 -18.80 -8.02 13.49
CA THR A 462 -20.16 -7.63 13.13
C THR A 462 -20.11 -6.61 12.00
N LYS A 463 -20.69 -6.96 10.84
CA LYS A 463 -20.75 -6.09 9.67
C LYS A 463 -21.83 -5.02 9.87
N LYS A 464 -21.53 -3.77 9.54
CA LYS A 464 -22.52 -2.69 9.53
C LYS A 464 -23.38 -2.75 8.27
N GLU A 465 -24.68 -2.50 8.41
CA GLU A 465 -25.59 -2.39 7.28
C GLU A 465 -25.40 -1.06 6.54
N ARG A 466 -25.30 -1.11 5.21
CA ARG A 466 -24.97 0.03 4.35
C ARG A 466 -25.86 0.09 3.09
N PRO A 467 -27.20 0.21 3.22
CA PRO A 467 -28.10 0.14 2.07
C PRO A 467 -27.86 1.26 1.04
N HIS A 468 -27.38 2.43 1.47
CA HIS A 468 -27.09 3.55 0.57
C HIS A 468 -25.78 3.41 -0.23
N GLU A 469 -24.89 2.50 0.18
CA GLU A 469 -23.60 2.27 -0.51
C GLU A 469 -23.70 1.12 -1.52
N GLN A 470 -24.70 0.24 -1.38
CA GLN A 470 -24.89 -0.96 -2.21
C GLN A 470 -25.65 -0.64 -3.51
N VAL A 471 -25.04 0.19 -4.36
CA VAL A 471 -25.63 0.62 -5.65
C VAL A 471 -25.57 -0.48 -6.70
N TYR A 472 -24.57 -1.37 -6.65
CA TYR A 472 -24.31 -2.37 -7.68
C TYR A 472 -24.45 -3.79 -7.13
N GLN A 473 -25.28 -4.62 -7.77
CA GLN A 473 -25.51 -6.01 -7.35
C GLN A 473 -24.22 -6.87 -7.33
N SER A 474 -23.31 -6.62 -8.28
CA SER A 474 -21.99 -7.29 -8.36
C SER A 474 -20.92 -6.64 -7.47
N SER A 475 -21.23 -5.68 -6.61
CA SER A 475 -20.28 -5.03 -5.70
C SER A 475 -20.96 -4.58 -4.41
N ARG A 476 -21.16 -5.54 -3.51
CA ARG A 476 -21.88 -5.39 -2.24
C ARG A 476 -20.98 -5.57 -1.02
N TRP A 477 -19.89 -6.32 -1.18
CA TRP A 477 -18.89 -6.53 -0.15
C TRP A 477 -18.20 -5.22 0.22
N VAL A 478 -18.06 -5.00 1.52
CA VAL A 478 -17.32 -3.89 2.09
C VAL A 478 -16.22 -4.50 2.95
N PRO A 479 -14.93 -4.15 2.75
CA PRO A 479 -13.84 -4.67 3.57
C PRO A 479 -14.10 -4.50 5.06
N VAL A 480 -13.75 -5.52 5.85
CA VAL A 480 -13.94 -5.50 7.30
C VAL A 480 -13.24 -4.30 7.95
N ILE A 481 -12.10 -3.87 7.41
CA ILE A 481 -11.36 -2.72 7.94
C ILE A 481 -12.20 -1.44 8.00
N LYS A 482 -13.15 -1.25 7.09
CA LYS A 482 -14.00 -0.05 7.08
C LYS A 482 -14.79 0.07 8.39
N ASP A 483 -15.38 -1.05 8.83
CA ASP A 483 -16.15 -1.10 10.08
C ASP A 483 -15.24 -0.89 11.29
N ILE A 484 -14.06 -1.54 11.31
CA ILE A 484 -13.04 -1.40 12.37
C ILE A 484 -12.60 0.06 12.52
N ILE A 485 -12.29 0.74 11.42
CA ILE A 485 -11.85 2.13 11.41
C ILE A 485 -12.95 3.04 11.95
N GLU A 486 -14.19 2.86 11.49
CA GLU A 486 -15.31 3.66 11.97
C GLU A 486 -15.58 3.42 13.47
N ASP A 487 -15.51 2.17 13.94
CA ASP A 487 -15.70 1.87 15.36
C ASP A 487 -14.53 2.38 16.22
N ALA A 488 -13.30 2.41 15.69
CA ALA A 488 -12.17 3.04 16.38
C ALA A 488 -12.35 4.56 16.52
N ILE A 489 -12.87 5.20 15.47
CA ILE A 489 -13.19 6.64 15.44
C ILE A 489 -14.34 6.98 16.40
N ASP A 490 -15.37 6.14 16.42
CA ASP A 490 -16.58 6.31 17.25
C ASP A 490 -16.39 5.77 18.68
N GLU A 491 -15.19 5.28 19.03
CA GLU A 491 -14.84 4.71 20.35
C GLU A 491 -15.70 3.50 20.76
N ARG A 492 -16.15 2.74 19.77
CA ARG A 492 -16.97 1.52 19.90
C ARG A 492 -16.23 0.25 19.54
N LEU A 493 -14.95 0.34 19.16
CA LEU A 493 -14.14 -0.82 18.81
C LEU A 493 -13.99 -1.73 20.02
N ASP A 494 -14.43 -2.98 19.87
CA ASP A 494 -14.47 -3.99 20.93
C ASP A 494 -13.09 -4.17 21.59
N THR A 495 -12.98 -3.78 22.85
CA THR A 495 -11.73 -3.83 23.63
C THR A 495 -11.27 -5.24 23.95
N LYS A 496 -12.13 -6.24 23.83
CA LYS A 496 -11.74 -7.65 23.98
C LYS A 496 -10.91 -8.11 22.79
N HIS A 497 -11.31 -7.71 21.59
CA HIS A 497 -10.65 -8.09 20.33
C HIS A 497 -9.55 -7.11 19.93
N PHE A 498 -9.67 -5.84 20.35
CA PHE A 498 -8.70 -4.78 20.10
C PHE A 498 -8.33 -4.03 21.39
N PRO A 499 -7.68 -4.71 22.35
CA PRO A 499 -7.19 -4.07 23.57
C PRO A 499 -6.06 -3.08 23.26
N PHE A 500 -5.85 -2.15 24.18
CA PHE A 500 -4.65 -1.33 24.21
C PHE A 500 -3.50 -2.12 24.85
N LEU A 501 -2.29 -2.04 24.27
CA LEU A 501 -1.14 -2.88 24.62
C LEU A 501 -0.72 -2.84 26.11
N ALA A 502 -0.85 -1.68 26.76
CA ALA A 502 -0.48 -1.52 28.17
C ALA A 502 -1.66 -1.05 29.05
N GLY A 503 -2.91 -1.21 28.60
CA GLY A 503 -4.08 -0.60 29.26
C GLY A 503 -4.05 0.94 29.29
N ARG A 504 -3.04 1.56 28.66
CA ARG A 504 -2.87 2.99 28.43
C ARG A 504 -3.98 3.47 27.49
N GLN A 505 -5.19 3.64 28.01
CA GLN A 505 -6.07 4.65 27.45
C GLN A 505 -5.42 5.99 27.81
N VAL A 506 -4.93 6.73 26.82
CA VAL A 506 -4.65 8.16 27.06
C VAL A 506 -5.98 8.75 27.50
N ASN A 507 -6.07 9.15 28.77
CA ASN A 507 -7.28 9.73 29.35
C ASN A 507 -7.67 10.95 28.51
N GLN A 508 -8.63 10.77 27.61
CA GLN A 508 -9.10 11.80 26.67
C GLN A 508 -9.82 12.97 27.38
N GLY A 509 -9.99 12.90 28.71
CA GLY A 509 -10.58 13.97 29.52
C GLY A 509 -9.82 15.29 29.45
N TYR A 510 -8.54 15.29 29.03
CA TYR A 510 -7.82 16.53 28.72
C TYR A 510 -8.11 17.00 27.29
N ARG A 511 -9.22 17.70 27.10
CA ARG A 511 -9.27 18.73 26.06
C ARG A 511 -8.28 19.82 26.48
N ALA A 512 -7.08 19.83 25.89
CA ALA A 512 -6.26 21.03 25.93
C ALA A 512 -7.16 22.20 25.46
N PRO A 513 -7.26 23.32 26.21
CA PRO A 513 -8.08 24.44 25.77
C PRO A 513 -7.62 24.83 24.38
N ALA A 514 -8.49 24.64 23.39
CA ALA A 514 -8.28 25.15 22.06
C ALA A 514 -8.11 26.66 22.23
N SER A 515 -6.88 27.14 22.11
CA SER A 515 -6.61 28.57 22.16
C SER A 515 -7.47 29.21 21.07
N ALA A 516 -8.46 30.01 21.46
CA ALA A 516 -9.22 30.83 20.54
C ALA A 516 -8.32 31.82 19.75
N ARG A 517 -7.05 31.98 20.17
CA ARG A 517 -6.03 32.74 19.46
C ARG A 517 -5.29 31.94 18.38
N TYR A 518 -5.56 30.64 18.19
CA TYR A 518 -5.27 29.98 16.91
C TYR A 518 -6.35 30.40 15.90
N GLY A 519 -6.34 31.70 15.61
CA GLY A 519 -7.31 32.36 14.77
C GLY A 519 -7.21 31.92 13.32
N GLN A 520 -8.29 32.18 12.59
CA GLN A 520 -8.53 32.02 11.15
C GLN A 520 -7.41 32.46 10.17
N TRP A 521 -6.27 32.96 10.65
CA TRP A 521 -5.13 33.41 9.84
C TRP A 521 -4.51 32.33 8.94
N HIS A 522 -4.65 31.04 9.27
CA HIS A 522 -4.21 29.96 8.39
C HIS A 522 -5.21 29.56 7.29
N LYS A 523 -6.44 30.09 7.28
CA LYS A 523 -7.41 29.80 6.22
C LYS A 523 -7.29 30.72 4.99
N GLU A 524 -6.65 31.87 5.11
CA GLU A 524 -6.67 32.89 4.04
C GLU A 524 -5.42 32.95 3.14
N ARG A 525 -4.39 32.13 3.37
CA ARG A 525 -3.35 31.93 2.34
C ARG A 525 -3.84 30.92 1.32
N GLY A 526 -4.41 31.45 0.24
CA GLY A 526 -5.02 30.76 -0.89
C GLY A 526 -4.13 29.84 -1.72
N GLN A 527 -3.39 28.92 -1.10
CA GLN A 527 -2.63 27.87 -1.80
C GLN A 527 -2.35 26.58 -1.00
N GLN A 528 -3.01 26.33 0.14
CA GLN A 528 -2.72 25.14 0.96
C GLN A 528 -3.98 24.34 1.33
N SER A 529 -4.64 23.75 0.33
CA SER A 529 -5.70 22.74 0.53
C SER A 529 -5.18 21.38 1.05
N ASN A 530 -3.86 21.23 1.29
CA ASN A 530 -3.23 19.93 1.55
C ASN A 530 -2.85 19.68 3.03
N TYR A 531 -3.10 20.63 3.94
CA TYR A 531 -2.92 20.39 5.38
C TYR A 531 -4.23 19.89 6.00
N ARG A 532 -4.34 18.57 6.17
CA ARG A 532 -5.34 17.99 7.07
C ARG A 532 -4.87 18.21 8.50
N SER A 533 -5.69 18.91 9.29
CA SER A 533 -5.54 19.06 10.74
C SER A 533 -6.63 18.23 11.41
N GLY A 534 -6.23 17.29 12.26
CA GLY A 534 -7.14 16.40 12.95
C GLY A 534 -6.42 15.17 13.50
N PRO A 535 -7.13 14.34 14.27
CA PRO A 535 -6.56 13.13 14.85
C PRO A 535 -6.28 12.08 13.76
N ARG A 536 -5.23 11.27 13.95
CA ARG A 536 -4.85 10.23 12.98
C ARG A 536 -5.14 8.83 13.49
N LEU A 537 -5.71 8.02 12.62
CA LEU A 537 -5.81 6.59 12.82
C LEU A 537 -4.85 5.89 11.86
N ILE A 538 -3.80 5.30 12.40
CA ILE A 538 -2.77 4.57 11.66
C ILE A 538 -3.11 3.08 11.75
N ILE A 539 -3.26 2.42 10.61
CA ILE A 539 -3.56 1.00 10.51
C ILE A 539 -2.36 0.29 9.89
N TYR A 540 -1.90 -0.78 10.53
CA TYR A 540 -0.91 -1.68 9.95
C TYR A 540 -1.48 -3.09 9.83
N ILE A 541 -1.58 -3.58 8.59
CA ILE A 541 -2.01 -4.95 8.28
C ILE A 541 -0.78 -5.80 8.04
N ILE A 542 -0.53 -6.80 8.89
CA ILE A 542 0.47 -7.84 8.62
C ILE A 542 -0.08 -8.81 7.60
N GLY A 543 0.72 -9.13 6.58
CA GLY A 543 0.40 -10.13 5.56
C GLY A 543 -0.37 -9.57 4.36
N GLY A 544 -0.23 -8.28 4.09
CA GLY A 544 -0.77 -7.68 2.86
C GLY A 544 -2.02 -6.83 3.06
N VAL A 545 -2.02 -5.63 2.46
CA VAL A 545 -3.20 -4.77 2.29
C VAL A 545 -3.71 -4.86 0.86
N THR A 546 -5.03 -4.87 0.67
CA THR A 546 -5.66 -4.86 -0.65
C THR A 546 -6.00 -3.44 -1.11
N PHE A 547 -6.21 -3.26 -2.42
CA PHE A 547 -6.69 -1.98 -2.95
C PHE A 547 -8.08 -1.60 -2.41
N SER A 548 -8.92 -2.58 -2.09
CA SER A 548 -10.22 -2.37 -1.44
C SER A 548 -10.09 -1.70 -0.08
N GLU A 549 -9.12 -2.18 0.71
CA GLU A 549 -8.86 -1.67 2.05
C GLU A 549 -8.26 -0.26 2.01
N MET A 550 -7.37 0.00 1.04
CA MET A 550 -6.89 1.36 0.77
C MET A 550 -8.06 2.29 0.47
N ARG A 551 -8.93 1.91 -0.47
CA ARG A 551 -10.13 2.70 -0.82
C ARG A 551 -10.98 2.98 0.41
N ALA A 552 -11.25 1.97 1.23
CA ALA A 552 -12.04 2.12 2.45
C ALA A 552 -11.45 3.19 3.40
N CYS A 553 -10.13 3.27 3.54
CA CYS A 553 -9.48 4.32 4.33
C CYS A 553 -9.71 5.73 3.76
N TYR A 554 -9.64 5.90 2.43
CA TYR A 554 -9.95 7.18 1.78
C TYR A 554 -11.42 7.58 1.97
N GLU A 555 -12.34 6.63 1.81
CA GLU A 555 -13.78 6.84 2.02
C GLU A 555 -14.08 7.30 3.45
N VAL A 556 -13.54 6.58 4.45
CA VAL A 556 -13.77 6.94 5.86
C VAL A 556 -13.14 8.29 6.18
N THR A 557 -11.95 8.58 5.67
CA THR A 557 -11.32 9.90 5.85
C THR A 557 -12.16 11.03 5.25
N ALA A 558 -12.74 10.81 4.07
CA ALA A 558 -13.60 11.79 3.42
C ALA A 558 -14.89 12.03 4.22
N ALA A 559 -15.48 10.96 4.78
CA ALA A 559 -16.74 10.97 5.50
C ALA A 559 -16.64 11.42 6.97
N ARG A 560 -15.53 11.12 7.66
CA ARG A 560 -15.37 11.28 9.12
C ARG A 560 -14.43 12.42 9.51
N LYS A 561 -14.60 13.59 8.91
CA LYS A 561 -13.83 14.80 9.29
C LYS A 561 -14.01 15.10 10.80
N PRO A 562 -12.95 15.46 11.54
CA PRO A 562 -11.60 15.81 11.07
C PRO A 562 -10.59 14.64 11.01
N TRP A 563 -11.00 13.38 11.20
CA TRP A 563 -10.07 12.25 11.22
C TRP A 563 -9.36 12.04 9.88
N GLU A 564 -8.08 11.68 9.95
CA GLU A 564 -7.30 11.17 8.83
C GLU A 564 -6.92 9.71 9.11
N VAL A 565 -7.20 8.82 8.16
CA VAL A 565 -6.81 7.42 8.25
C VAL A 565 -5.60 7.18 7.36
N VAL A 566 -4.56 6.56 7.89
CA VAL A 566 -3.36 6.14 7.14
C VAL A 566 -3.24 4.64 7.28
N ILE A 567 -3.09 3.92 6.18
CA ILE A 567 -3.02 2.45 6.18
C ILE A 567 -1.72 1.98 5.54
N GLY A 568 -1.17 0.88 6.05
CA GLY A 568 -0.04 0.24 5.41
C GLY A 568 0.12 -1.21 5.79
N SER A 569 1.11 -1.82 5.19
CA SER A 569 1.37 -3.26 5.26
C SER A 569 2.82 -3.55 4.84
N ASP A 570 3.27 -4.78 5.05
CA ASP A 570 4.52 -5.30 4.47
C ASP A 570 4.51 -5.27 2.94
N ARG A 571 3.35 -5.53 2.33
CA ARG A 571 3.12 -5.55 0.88
C ARG A 571 1.69 -5.13 0.51
N ILE A 572 1.51 -4.75 -0.74
CA ILE A 572 0.21 -4.61 -1.39
C ILE A 572 -0.08 -5.91 -2.15
N ILE A 573 -1.26 -6.49 -1.92
CA ILE A 573 -1.64 -7.80 -2.45
C ILE A 573 -2.83 -7.69 -3.40
N THR A 574 -2.73 -8.44 -4.50
CA THR A 574 -3.83 -8.80 -5.39
C THR A 574 -4.32 -10.21 -5.03
N PRO A 575 -5.47 -10.66 -5.54
CA PRO A 575 -5.95 -12.02 -5.31
C PRO A 575 -4.93 -13.10 -5.68
N ASP A 576 -4.29 -12.98 -6.85
CA ASP A 576 -3.26 -13.93 -7.29
C ASP A 576 -2.03 -13.93 -6.37
N LYS A 577 -1.61 -12.75 -5.86
CA LYS A 577 -0.52 -12.64 -4.88
C LYS A 577 -0.92 -13.23 -3.52
N PHE A 578 -2.17 -13.08 -3.09
CA PHE A 578 -2.65 -13.68 -1.86
C PHE A 578 -2.65 -15.21 -1.95
N LEU A 579 -3.12 -15.78 -3.06
CA LEU A 579 -3.01 -17.22 -3.30
C LEU A 579 -1.54 -17.66 -3.34
N THR A 580 -0.66 -16.89 -3.99
CA THR A 580 0.77 -17.18 -4.02
C THR A 580 1.40 -17.17 -2.63
N ASN A 581 0.99 -16.26 -1.76
CA ASN A 581 1.47 -16.21 -0.37
C ASN A 581 1.01 -17.42 0.46
N LEU A 582 -0.16 -17.99 0.14
CA LEU A 582 -0.67 -19.21 0.78
C LEU A 582 0.01 -20.48 0.24
N ARG A 583 0.46 -20.47 -1.02
CA ARG A 583 1.25 -21.57 -1.59
C ARG A 583 2.51 -21.76 -0.75
N ASP A 584 2.85 -23.01 -0.49
CA ASP A 584 4.10 -23.41 0.18
C ASP A 584 4.33 -22.86 1.60
N LEU A 585 3.31 -22.26 2.25
CA LEU A 585 3.41 -21.74 3.62
C LEU A 585 3.71 -22.82 4.69
N ASN A 586 3.50 -24.08 4.34
CA ASN A 586 3.86 -25.25 5.13
C ASN A 586 5.29 -25.78 4.86
N LYS A 587 5.98 -25.24 3.86
CA LYS A 587 7.31 -25.69 3.40
C LYS A 587 8.41 -24.75 3.92
N PRO A 588 9.65 -25.24 4.03
CA PRO A 588 10.80 -24.38 4.29
C PRO A 588 11.14 -23.54 3.06
N ARG A 589 11.63 -22.31 3.28
CA ARG A 589 12.24 -21.45 2.27
C ARG A 589 13.65 -21.04 2.74
N ASP A 590 14.59 -20.94 1.82
CA ASP A 590 15.86 -20.26 2.07
C ASP A 590 15.59 -18.75 1.95
N ILE A 591 15.73 -18.02 3.06
CA ILE A 591 15.53 -16.56 3.17
C ILE A 591 16.85 -15.90 3.52
#